data_AF-A0A814RUD6-F1
#
_entry.id   AF-A0A814RUD6-F1
#
_cell.length_a   1.000
_cell.length_b   1.000
_cell.length_c   1.000
_cell.angle_alpha   90.00
_cell.angle_beta   90.00
_cell.angle_gamma   90.00
#
_symmetry.space_group_name_H-M   'P 1'
#
loop_
_entity.id
_entity.type
_entity.pdbx_description
1 polymer ?
#
loop_
_entity_poly.entity_id
_entity_poly.type
_entity_poly.pdbx_seq_one_letter_code
_entity_poly.pdbx_strand_id
1 'polypeptide(L)'
;MKVLVYWNNNKLVYPTLSTIAQLVLCIPVTNTCVERIFSDSGNTIASRRTRLQTSKVNQILFIRQNLSTLRELFPPSVEQLRKRATSCTSTTSTKKKRFKRRR
;
A
#
# COMPACT_ATOMS: atom_id res chain seq x y z
N MET A 1 11.56 20.18 -7.44
CA MET A 1 12.77 20.02 -6.60
C MET A 1 12.46 19.12 -5.42
N LYS A 2 13.26 18.07 -5.15
CA LYS A 2 13.15 17.26 -3.93
C LYS A 2 14.20 17.75 -2.92
N VAL A 3 13.76 18.27 -1.78
CA VAL A 3 14.63 18.80 -0.72
C VAL A 3 15.66 17.77 -0.23
N LEU A 4 15.27 16.49 -0.11
CA LEU A 4 16.19 15.41 0.29
C LEU A 4 17.33 15.20 -0.72
N VAL A 5 17.06 15.36 -2.03
CA VAL A 5 18.08 15.23 -3.08
C VAL A 5 19.09 16.38 -3.00
N TYR A 6 18.62 17.59 -2.69
CA TYR A 6 19.51 18.74 -2.47
C TYR A 6 20.47 18.51 -1.29
N TRP A 7 19.95 18.06 -0.14
CA TRP A 7 20.79 17.78 1.03
C TRP A 7 21.72 16.56 0.82
N ASN A 8 21.33 15.61 -0.03
CA ASN A 8 22.22 14.52 -0.43
C ASN A 8 23.41 15.02 -1.25
N ASN A 9 23.16 15.92 -2.21
CA ASN A 9 24.21 16.48 -3.06
C ASN A 9 25.15 17.44 -2.29
N ASN A 10 24.63 18.16 -1.29
CA ASN A 10 25.42 19.11 -0.49
C ASN A 10 26.05 18.50 0.77
N LYS A 11 26.02 17.17 0.92
CA LYS A 11 26.58 16.47 2.09
C LYS A 11 28.08 16.68 2.26
N LEU A 12 28.82 16.84 1.16
CA LEU A 12 30.26 17.09 1.19
C LEU A 12 30.62 18.50 1.71
N VAL A 13 29.76 19.48 1.44
CA VAL A 13 29.95 20.87 1.87
C VAL A 13 29.54 21.04 3.33
N TYR A 14 28.46 20.36 3.75
CA TYR A 14 27.91 20.46 5.10
C TYR A 14 27.62 19.08 5.71
N PRO A 15 28.64 18.33 6.18
CA PRO A 15 28.47 16.94 6.63
C PRO A 15 27.55 16.81 7.86
N THR A 16 27.72 17.67 8.86
CA THR A 16 26.93 17.63 10.09
C THR A 16 25.50 18.11 9.86
N LEU A 17 25.34 19.24 9.17
CA LEU A 17 24.02 19.84 8.93
C LEU A 17 23.17 19.01 7.98
N SER A 18 23.75 18.45 6.92
CA SER A 18 23.03 17.58 5.99
C SER A 18 22.49 16.32 6.66
N THR A 19 23.21 15.78 7.65
CA THR A 19 22.75 14.62 8.43
C THR A 19 21.50 14.95 9.24
N ILE A 20 21.51 16.08 9.96
CA ILE A 20 20.34 16.54 10.74
C ILE A 20 19.18 16.89 9.81
N ALA A 21 19.45 17.60 8.71
CA ALA A 21 18.45 18.00 7.74
C ALA A 21 17.76 16.77 7.11
N GLN A 22 18.53 15.74 6.75
CA GLN A 22 17.96 14.50 6.23
C GLN A 22 17.07 13.80 7.27
N LEU A 23 17.47 13.74 8.53
CA LEU A 23 16.66 13.13 9.59
C LEU A 23 15.34 13.88 9.81
N VAL A 24 15.38 15.20 9.91
CA VAL A 24 14.19 16.01 10.18
C VAL A 24 13.24 16.03 8.97
N LEU A 25 13.78 16.16 7.76
CA LEU A 25 12.99 16.32 6.54
C LEU A 25 12.50 15.00 5.94
N CYS A 26 13.07 13.86 6.34
CA CYS A 26 12.52 12.54 5.99
C CYS A 26 11.18 12.26 6.68
N ILE A 27 10.91 12.90 7.82
CA ILE A 27 9.70 12.66 8.59
C ILE A 27 8.55 13.40 7.91
N PRO A 28 7.51 12.70 7.42
CA PRO A 28 6.32 13.38 6.95
C PRO A 28 5.63 14.07 8.12
N VAL A 29 5.46 15.39 8.05
CA VAL A 29 4.86 16.20 9.13
C VAL A 29 3.34 15.95 9.29
N THR A 30 2.72 15.19 8.37
CA THR A 30 1.25 15.11 8.28
C THR A 30 0.67 13.82 8.86
N ASN A 31 -0.25 13.99 9.82
CA ASN A 31 -1.14 12.91 10.31
C ASN A 31 -2.07 12.39 9.21
N THR A 32 -2.32 13.19 8.17
CA THR A 32 -3.23 12.87 7.06
C THR A 32 -2.83 11.58 6.33
N CYS A 33 -1.55 11.21 6.31
CA CYS A 33 -1.10 9.92 5.77
C CYS A 33 -1.64 8.75 6.59
N VAL A 34 -1.59 8.87 7.91
CA VAL A 34 -2.05 7.85 8.86
C VAL A 34 -3.58 7.76 8.81
N GLU A 35 -4.27 8.88 8.79
CA GLU A 35 -5.74 8.95 8.64
C GLU A 35 -6.22 8.35 7.32
N ARG A 36 -5.51 8.58 6.21
CA ARG A 36 -5.82 7.97 4.91
C ARG A 36 -5.66 6.46 4.95
N ILE A 37 -4.59 5.96 5.58
CA ILE A 37 -4.36 4.52 5.77
C ILE A 37 -5.49 3.92 6.62
N PHE A 38 -5.88 4.57 7.71
CA PHE A 38 -6.98 4.10 8.55
C PHE A 38 -8.34 4.16 7.84
N SER A 39 -8.61 5.21 7.07
CA SER A 39 -9.84 5.36 6.29
C SER A 39 -9.95 4.29 5.19
N ASP A 40 -8.88 4.04 4.45
CA ASP A 40 -8.82 2.96 3.44
C ASP A 40 -8.93 1.56 4.08
N SER A 41 -8.33 1.39 5.27
CA SER A 41 -8.44 0.15 6.03
C SER A 41 -9.87 -0.11 6.48
N GLY A 42 -10.61 0.91 6.92
CA GLY A 42 -12.01 0.81 7.31
C GLY A 42 -12.86 0.22 6.18
N ASN A 43 -12.67 0.69 4.95
CA ASN A 43 -13.37 0.17 3.78
C ASN A 43 -12.97 -1.28 3.44
N THR A 44 -11.70 -1.65 3.65
CA THR A 44 -11.18 -3.00 3.40
C THR A 44 -11.70 -4.02 4.43
N ILE A 45 -11.88 -3.61 5.68
CA ILE A 45 -12.32 -4.48 6.79
C ILE A 45 -13.85 -4.58 6.82
N ALA A 46 -14.56 -3.46 6.61
CA ALA A 46 -16.01 -3.36 6.79
C ALA A 46 -16.83 -4.11 5.72
N SER A 47 -16.36 -4.21 4.47
CA SER A 47 -17.23 -4.57 3.35
C SER A 47 -17.34 -6.08 3.05
N ARG A 48 -16.46 -6.95 3.58
CA ARG A 48 -16.50 -8.40 3.28
C ARG A 48 -16.02 -9.34 4.39
N ARG A 49 -15.48 -8.85 5.52
CA ARG A 49 -14.85 -9.69 6.56
C ARG A 49 -15.06 -9.14 7.97
N THR A 50 -16.26 -9.33 8.53
CA THR A 50 -16.65 -8.83 9.86
C THR A 50 -16.03 -9.57 11.07
N ARG A 51 -15.21 -10.61 10.85
CA ARG A 51 -14.60 -11.43 11.92
C ARG A 51 -13.08 -11.57 11.75
N LEU A 52 -12.37 -10.46 11.57
CA LEU A 52 -10.90 -10.46 11.55
C LEU A 52 -10.34 -10.02 12.91
N GLN A 53 -9.36 -10.75 13.42
CA GLN A 53 -8.58 -10.34 14.58
C GLN A 53 -7.72 -9.11 14.23
N THR A 54 -7.56 -8.19 15.17
CA THR A 54 -6.79 -6.93 14.99
C THR A 54 -5.36 -7.19 14.53
N SER A 55 -4.71 -8.25 15.04
CA SER A 55 -3.39 -8.68 14.60
C SER A 55 -3.33 -9.02 13.11
N LYS A 56 -4.38 -9.66 12.59
CA LYS A 56 -4.46 -10.06 11.18
C LYS A 56 -4.73 -8.88 10.27
N VAL A 57 -5.51 -7.90 10.74
CA VAL A 57 -5.75 -6.64 10.04
C VAL A 57 -4.43 -5.89 9.83
N ASN A 58 -3.61 -5.75 10.87
CA ASN A 58 -2.32 -5.08 10.79
C ASN A 58 -1.39 -5.74 9.77
N GLN A 59 -1.33 -7.08 9.74
CA GLN A 59 -0.55 -7.81 8.75
C GLN A 59 -1.01 -7.54 7.31
N ILE A 60 -2.33 -7.56 7.06
CA ILE A 60 -2.88 -7.32 5.73
C ILE A 60 -2.59 -5.88 5.28
N LEU A 61 -2.76 -4.91 6.19
CA LEU A 61 -2.48 -3.51 5.93
C LEU A 61 -1.00 -3.28 5.59
N PHE A 62 -0.10 -3.89 6.36
CA PHE A 62 1.34 -3.82 6.13
C PHE A 62 1.72 -4.37 4.76
N ILE A 63 1.21 -5.55 4.39
CA ILE A 63 1.50 -6.17 3.09
C ILE A 63 0.93 -5.31 1.95
N ARG A 64 -0.29 -4.80 2.09
CA ARG A 64 -0.93 -3.96 1.07
C ARG A 64 -0.16 -2.67 0.83
N GLN A 65 0.27 -2.00 1.89
CA GLN A 65 1.00 -0.73 1.79
C GLN A 65 2.38 -0.90 1.16
N ASN A 66 3.06 -2.01 1.45
CA ASN A 66 4.42 -2.26 0.98
C ASN A 66 4.48 -3.17 -0.26
N LEU A 67 3.34 -3.51 -0.88
CA LEU A 67 3.28 -4.52 -1.93
C LEU A 67 4.16 -4.18 -3.15
N SER A 68 4.24 -2.91 -3.53
CA SER A 68 5.11 -2.44 -4.62
C SER A 68 6.58 -2.63 -4.28
N THR A 69 7.00 -2.15 -3.12
CA THR A 69 8.38 -2.27 -2.63
C THR A 69 8.79 -3.72 -2.42
N LEU A 70 7.88 -4.55 -1.89
CA LEU A 70 8.12 -5.98 -1.72
C LEU A 70 8.27 -6.71 -3.06
N ARG A 71 7.56 -6.29 -4.10
CA ARG A 71 7.71 -6.85 -5.45
C ARG A 71 9.04 -6.48 -6.09
N GLU A 72 9.54 -5.29 -5.80
CA GLU A 72 10.86 -4.83 -6.28
C GLU A 72 12.00 -5.55 -5.56
N LEU A 73 11.88 -5.75 -4.24
CA LEU A 73 12.92 -6.39 -3.42
C LEU A 73 12.91 -7.93 -3.51
N PHE A 74 11.73 -8.53 -3.68
CA PHE A 74 11.55 -9.97 -3.78
C PHE A 74 10.81 -10.27 -5.08
N PRO A 75 11.50 -10.21 -6.24
CA PRO A 75 10.89 -10.59 -7.49
C PRO A 75 10.37 -12.03 -7.35
N PRO A 76 9.10 -12.29 -7.72
CA PRO A 76 8.54 -13.62 -7.57
C PRO A 76 9.38 -14.57 -8.43
N SER A 77 9.97 -15.57 -7.78
CA SER A 77 10.61 -16.68 -8.48
C SER A 77 9.61 -17.22 -9.51
N VAL A 78 10.07 -17.32 -10.76
CA VAL A 78 9.27 -17.58 -11.98
C VAL A 78 8.38 -18.82 -11.83
N GLU A 79 8.76 -19.75 -10.94
CA GLU A 79 8.05 -20.96 -10.55
C GLU A 79 6.65 -20.74 -9.95
N GLN A 80 6.40 -19.59 -9.30
CA GLN A 80 5.13 -19.29 -8.61
C GLN A 80 4.09 -18.64 -9.53
N LEU A 81 4.51 -18.02 -10.63
CA LEU A 81 3.61 -17.37 -11.59
C LEU A 81 2.82 -18.40 -12.42
N ARG A 82 3.41 -19.59 -12.65
CA ARG A 82 2.78 -20.68 -13.40
C ARG A 82 1.60 -21.34 -12.67
N LYS A 83 1.58 -21.30 -11.32
CA LYS A 83 0.54 -21.95 -10.50
C LYS A 83 -0.67 -21.05 -10.21
N ARG A 84 -0.60 -19.75 -10.50
CA ARG A 84 -1.68 -18.78 -10.22
C ARG A 84 -2.59 -18.48 -11.41
N ALA A 85 -2.17 -18.81 -12.63
CA ALA A 85 -3.03 -18.71 -13.81
C ALA A 85 -4.11 -19.81 -13.88
N THR A 86 -4.01 -20.87 -13.07
CA THR A 86 -4.92 -22.03 -13.11
C THR A 86 -5.86 -22.17 -11.91
N SER A 87 -5.84 -21.23 -10.95
CA SER A 87 -6.77 -21.26 -9.82
C SER A 87 -7.48 -19.91 -9.63
N CYS A 88 -8.78 -19.91 -9.93
CA CYS A 88 -9.81 -19.00 -9.45
C CYS A 88 -10.19 -17.79 -10.35
N THR A 89 -10.78 -18.07 -11.51
CA THR A 89 -11.90 -17.28 -12.05
C THR A 89 -13.24 -17.91 -11.65
N SER A 90 -13.67 -17.68 -10.42
CA SER A 90 -15.03 -17.94 -9.90
C SER A 90 -15.06 -17.47 -8.43
N THR A 91 -15.88 -16.55 -7.93
CA THR A 91 -17.16 -16.01 -8.34
C THR A 91 -17.28 -14.55 -7.85
N THR A 92 -17.47 -13.60 -8.75
CA THR A 92 -18.35 -12.46 -8.47
C THR A 92 -19.37 -12.43 -9.59
N SER A 93 -20.38 -13.28 -9.48
CA SER A 93 -21.64 -13.05 -10.19
C SER A 93 -22.24 -11.77 -9.59
N THR A 94 -21.89 -10.67 -10.22
CA THR A 94 -22.66 -9.44 -10.15
C THR A 94 -24.05 -9.78 -10.67
N LYS A 95 -25.03 -9.92 -9.76
CA LYS A 95 -26.45 -9.88 -10.13
C LYS A 95 -26.71 -8.51 -10.76
N LYS A 96 -26.55 -8.42 -12.09
CA LYS A 96 -27.08 -7.33 -12.91
C LYS A 96 -28.61 -7.45 -12.84
N LYS A 97 -29.22 -6.69 -11.94
CA LYS A 97 -30.67 -6.46 -11.93
C LYS A 97 -31.01 -5.75 -13.24
N ARG A 98 -31.42 -6.53 -14.24
CA ARG A 98 -31.92 -6.02 -15.53
C ARG A 98 -33.28 -5.38 -15.26
N PHE A 99 -33.30 -4.06 -15.15
CA PHE A 99 -34.52 -3.26 -15.14
C PHE A 99 -35.21 -3.45 -16.49
N LYS A 100 -36.29 -4.24 -16.51
CA LYS A 100 -37.09 -4.48 -17.72
C LYS A 100 -38.12 -3.36 -17.81
N ARG A 101 -37.78 -2.32 -18.57
CA ARG A 101 -38.74 -1.35 -19.13
C ARG A 101 -39.56 -2.04 -20.23
N ARG A 102 -40.85 -1.68 -20.33
CA ARG A 102 -41.94 -2.07 -21.27
C ARG A 102 -43.04 -2.83 -20.51
N ARG A 103 -44.29 -2.38 -20.47
CA ARG A 103 -45.07 -1.47 -21.34
C ARG A 103 -45.68 -0.33 -20.56
#